data_AF-A0A7V3U1N6-F1
#
_entry.id   AF-A0A7V3U1N6-F1
#
_cell.length_a   1.000
_cell.length_b   1.000
_cell.length_c   1.000
_cell.angle_alpha   90.00
_cell.angle_beta   90.00
_cell.angle_gamma   90.00
#
_symmetry.space_group_name_H-M   'P 1'
#
loop_
_entity.id
_entity.type
_entity.pdbx_description
1 polymer ?
#
loop_
_entity_poly.entity_id
_entity_poly.type
_entity_poly.pdbx_seq_one_letter_code
_entity_poly.pdbx_strand_id
1 'polypeptide(L)'
;QAVIGDFDSFNQGIIAQIPRDRLHRIKEQDSTDFEKCLRNINAPLILGLGFAGLRLDHELAAYSSLLRHPEQRCILLGEVDLCFLAPETMQIDLPAGTRLSLFPMAPCMANATGLRWPVNDLNMAPDGVIGTSNEVSTGRVTLQVSERKLLVILSRVHLEAVIEALKGAMNG
;
A
#
# COMPACT_ATOMS: atom_id res chain seq x y z
N GLN A 1 -10.58 9.78 13.84
CA GLN A 1 -11.22 8.85 12.88
C GLN A 1 -12.20 9.67 12.04
N ALA A 2 -12.08 9.62 10.72
CA ALA A 2 -12.89 10.40 9.77
C ALA A 2 -13.36 9.48 8.63
N VAL A 3 -14.52 9.77 8.03
CA VAL A 3 -15.13 9.01 6.93
C VAL A 3 -15.29 9.95 5.72
N ILE A 4 -14.70 9.57 4.59
CA ILE A 4 -14.59 10.40 3.38
C ILE A 4 -15.09 9.59 2.18
N GLY A 5 -15.95 10.17 1.34
CA GLY A 5 -16.55 9.50 0.17
C GLY A 5 -17.72 10.28 -0.43
N ASP A 6 -18.31 9.80 -1.54
CA ASP A 6 -19.53 10.39 -2.11
C ASP A 6 -20.82 10.03 -1.34
N PHE A 7 -20.75 8.93 -0.58
CA PHE A 7 -21.78 8.31 0.23
C PHE A 7 -22.97 7.71 -0.54
N ASP A 8 -22.91 7.65 -1.86
CA ASP A 8 -24.05 7.21 -2.69
C ASP A 8 -24.22 5.68 -2.64
N SER A 9 -23.17 4.94 -2.24
CA SER A 9 -23.20 3.49 -2.02
C SER A 9 -23.54 3.06 -0.59
N PHE A 10 -23.70 4.01 0.35
CA PHE A 10 -23.95 3.71 1.76
C PHE A 10 -25.45 3.78 2.09
N ASN A 11 -25.92 2.91 3.00
CA ASN A 11 -27.26 3.03 3.56
C ASN A 11 -27.37 4.35 4.34
N GLN A 12 -28.35 5.19 4.01
CA GLN A 12 -28.60 6.48 4.67
C GLN A 12 -28.73 6.37 6.20
N GLY A 13 -29.17 5.22 6.71
CA GLY A 13 -29.24 4.93 8.14
C GLY A 13 -27.88 4.81 8.84
N ILE A 14 -26.82 4.41 8.13
CA ILE A 14 -25.44 4.33 8.66
C ILE A 14 -24.79 5.71 8.63
N ILE A 15 -24.99 6.48 7.56
CA ILE A 15 -24.48 7.86 7.44
C ILE A 15 -25.06 8.74 8.56
N ALA A 16 -26.33 8.56 8.91
CA ALA A 16 -26.99 9.30 9.98
C ALA A 16 -26.43 9.03 11.39
N GLN A 17 -25.71 7.92 11.59
CA GLN A 17 -25.08 7.56 12.87
C GLN A 17 -23.66 8.12 13.02
N ILE A 18 -23.06 8.65 11.95
CA ILE A 18 -21.71 9.20 11.98
C ILE A 18 -21.80 10.70 12.31
N PRO A 19 -21.04 11.19 13.31
CA PRO A 19 -20.98 12.62 13.63
C PRO A 19 -20.61 13.45 12.39
N ARG A 20 -21.35 14.54 12.14
CA ARG A 20 -21.20 15.36 10.91
C ARG A 20 -19.81 15.98 10.75
N ASP A 21 -19.14 16.26 11.86
CA ASP A 21 -17.75 16.75 11.93
C ASP A 21 -16.72 15.71 11.43
N ARG A 22 -17.14 14.45 11.24
CA ARG A 22 -16.31 13.34 10.75
C ARG A 22 -16.74 12.86 9.36
N LEU A 23 -17.74 13.48 8.75
CA LEU A 23 -18.26 13.16 7.42
C LEU A 23 -17.79 14.22 6.41
N HIS A 24 -16.85 13.85 5.55
CA HIS A 24 -16.36 14.73 4.49
C HIS A 24 -16.90 14.25 3.14
N ARG A 25 -17.97 14.90 2.66
CA ARG A 25 -18.58 14.55 1.37
C ARG A 25 -17.81 15.19 0.21
N ILE A 26 -17.44 14.37 -0.77
CA ILE A 26 -16.80 14.85 -2.01
C ILE A 26 -17.59 14.32 -3.21
N LYS A 27 -18.28 15.23 -3.92
CA LYS A 27 -19.23 14.95 -5.02
C LYS A 27 -18.58 14.67 -6.39
N GLU A 28 -17.27 14.57 -6.46
CA GLU A 28 -16.53 14.34 -7.71
C GLU A 28 -16.78 12.91 -8.23
N GLN A 29 -17.11 12.72 -9.51
CA GLN A 29 -17.33 11.39 -10.10
C GLN A 29 -16.12 10.88 -10.91
N ASP A 30 -15.15 11.75 -11.20
CA ASP A 30 -13.98 11.42 -12.03
C ASP A 30 -12.84 10.72 -11.25
N SER A 31 -13.03 10.51 -9.94
CA SER A 31 -12.08 9.84 -9.06
C SER A 31 -12.79 8.84 -8.14
N THR A 32 -12.09 7.76 -7.76
CA THR A 32 -12.65 6.77 -6.81
C THR A 32 -12.78 7.38 -5.42
N ASP A 33 -13.69 6.86 -4.59
CA ASP A 33 -13.77 7.28 -3.18
C ASP A 33 -12.44 7.11 -2.44
N PHE A 34 -11.64 6.11 -2.82
CA PHE A 34 -10.30 5.91 -2.29
C PHE A 34 -9.34 7.04 -2.65
N GLU A 35 -9.34 7.49 -3.91
CA GLU A 35 -8.50 8.60 -4.37
C GLU A 35 -8.90 9.92 -3.68
N LYS A 36 -10.20 10.13 -3.46
CA LYS A 36 -10.70 11.27 -2.66
C LYS A 36 -10.20 11.21 -1.22
N CYS A 37 -10.20 10.03 -0.60
CA CYS A 37 -9.65 9.83 0.75
C CYS A 37 -8.15 10.19 0.79
N LEU A 38 -7.35 9.61 -0.11
CA LEU A 38 -5.90 9.82 -0.15
C LEU A 38 -5.52 11.30 -0.28
N ARG A 39 -6.25 12.06 -1.10
CA ARG A 39 -5.98 13.50 -1.30
C ARG A 39 -6.32 14.37 -0.10
N ASN A 40 -7.27 13.96 0.73
CA ASN A 40 -7.84 14.81 1.79
C ASN A 40 -7.41 14.38 3.21
N ILE A 41 -6.75 13.23 3.34
CA ILE A 41 -6.22 12.77 4.63
C ILE A 41 -4.80 13.28 4.79
N ASN A 42 -4.59 14.15 5.78
CA ASN A 42 -3.26 14.47 6.27
C ASN A 42 -2.97 13.61 7.52
N ALA A 43 -2.36 12.45 7.32
CA ALA A 43 -1.98 11.54 8.38
C ALA A 43 -0.58 10.96 8.09
N PRO A 44 0.22 10.65 9.14
CA PRO A 44 1.54 10.04 8.94
C PRO A 44 1.47 8.63 8.34
N LEU A 45 0.31 7.96 8.49
CA LEU A 45 0.02 6.66 7.90
C LEU A 45 -1.49 6.49 7.71
N ILE A 46 -1.89 5.90 6.60
CA ILE A 46 -3.28 5.61 6.23
C ILE A 46 -3.46 4.09 6.15
N LEU A 47 -4.55 3.58 6.70
CA LEU A 47 -4.98 2.19 6.55
C LEU A 47 -6.27 2.14 5.73
N GLY A 48 -6.19 1.62 4.51
CA GLY A 48 -7.33 1.40 3.63
C GLY A 48 -7.93 0.01 3.85
N LEU A 49 -9.19 -0.06 4.24
CA LEU A 49 -9.95 -1.31 4.43
C LEU A 49 -11.00 -1.44 3.33
N GLY A 50 -11.23 -2.67 2.85
CA GLY A 50 -12.29 -2.93 1.85
C GLY A 50 -11.94 -2.59 0.41
N PHE A 51 -10.65 -2.33 0.13
CA PHE A 51 -10.14 -2.02 -1.22
C PHE A 51 -9.39 -3.20 -1.87
N ALA A 52 -9.33 -4.37 -1.22
CA ALA A 52 -8.64 -5.56 -1.70
C ALA A 52 -9.52 -6.82 -1.56
N GLY A 53 -9.57 -7.67 -2.58
CA GLY A 53 -10.07 -9.05 -2.52
C GLY A 53 -11.51 -9.33 -2.97
N LEU A 54 -12.34 -8.32 -3.26
CA LEU A 54 -13.75 -8.55 -3.70
C LEU A 54 -13.97 -8.29 -5.19
N ARG A 55 -13.46 -7.16 -5.69
CA ARG A 55 -13.65 -6.71 -7.07
C ARG A 55 -12.29 -6.30 -7.65
N LEU A 56 -11.85 -7.04 -8.67
CA LEU A 56 -10.51 -6.89 -9.25
C LEU A 56 -10.28 -5.50 -9.85
N ASP A 57 -11.29 -4.95 -10.53
CA ASP A 57 -11.25 -3.60 -11.11
C ASP A 57 -11.06 -2.52 -10.03
N HIS A 58 -11.76 -2.65 -8.90
CA HIS A 58 -11.60 -1.74 -7.76
C HIS A 58 -10.21 -1.84 -7.12
N GLU A 59 -9.69 -3.05 -6.99
CA GLU A 59 -8.36 -3.30 -6.42
C GLU A 59 -7.25 -2.72 -7.30
N LEU A 60 -7.33 -2.93 -8.61
CA LEU A 60 -6.42 -2.30 -9.59
C LEU A 60 -6.51 -0.77 -9.58
N ALA A 61 -7.72 -0.22 -9.42
CA ALA A 61 -7.92 1.21 -9.27
C ALA A 61 -7.26 1.75 -7.99
N ALA A 62 -7.37 1.02 -6.87
CA ALA A 62 -6.73 1.40 -5.61
C ALA A 62 -5.20 1.41 -5.73
N TYR A 63 -4.60 0.39 -6.35
CA TYR A 63 -3.16 0.38 -6.64
C TYR A 63 -2.73 1.54 -7.54
N SER A 64 -3.54 1.84 -8.56
CA SER A 64 -3.30 3.01 -9.42
C SER A 64 -3.34 4.32 -8.64
N SER A 65 -4.26 4.47 -7.68
CA SER A 65 -4.33 5.65 -6.82
C SER A 65 -3.12 5.78 -5.90
N LEU A 66 -2.58 4.68 -5.35
CA LEU A 66 -1.32 4.71 -4.59
C LEU A 66 -0.18 5.29 -5.45
N LEU A 67 -0.07 4.87 -6.71
CA LEU A 67 0.97 5.34 -7.64
C LEU A 67 0.87 6.82 -8.00
N ARG A 68 -0.35 7.39 -8.01
CA ARG A 68 -0.61 8.81 -8.26
C ARG A 68 -0.34 9.69 -7.04
N HIS A 69 -0.37 9.09 -5.85
CA HIS A 69 -0.15 9.75 -4.57
C HIS A 69 1.02 9.11 -3.80
N PRO A 70 2.23 9.04 -4.38
CA PRO A 70 3.37 8.33 -3.79
C PRO A 70 3.90 8.97 -2.49
N GLU A 71 3.48 10.20 -2.19
CA GLU A 71 3.70 10.88 -0.92
C GLU A 71 2.87 10.30 0.23
N GLN A 72 1.71 9.70 -0.09
CA GLN A 72 0.81 9.11 0.89
C GLN A 72 1.28 7.73 1.30
N ARG A 73 1.53 7.55 2.60
CA ARG A 73 1.85 6.24 3.17
C ARG A 73 0.55 5.51 3.47
N CYS A 74 0.11 4.69 2.52
CA CYS A 74 -1.13 3.95 2.65
C CYS A 74 -0.90 2.44 2.56
N ILE A 75 -1.43 1.72 3.53
CA ILE A 75 -1.50 0.26 3.55
C ILE A 75 -2.92 -0.14 3.18
N LEU A 76 -3.09 -0.87 2.09
CA LEU A 76 -4.33 -1.55 1.75
C LEU A 76 -4.35 -2.91 2.43
N LEU A 77 -5.32 -3.14 3.31
CA LEU A 77 -5.47 -4.38 4.06
C LEU A 77 -6.62 -5.20 3.47
N GLY A 78 -6.28 -6.36 2.90
CA GLY A 78 -7.22 -7.37 2.45
C GLY A 78 -7.46 -8.45 3.51
N GLU A 79 -8.24 -9.47 3.13
CA GLU A 79 -8.56 -10.58 4.02
C GLU A 79 -7.36 -11.48 4.33
N VAL A 80 -6.47 -11.67 3.37
CA VAL A 80 -5.28 -12.54 3.45
C VAL A 80 -4.00 -11.72 3.46
N ASP A 81 -3.91 -10.75 2.57
CA ASP A 81 -2.70 -9.98 2.30
C ASP A 81 -2.89 -8.49 2.58
N LEU A 82 -1.77 -7.81 2.78
CA LEU A 82 -1.68 -6.36 2.73
C LEU A 82 -0.80 -5.95 1.54
N CYS A 83 -1.03 -4.73 1.05
CA CYS A 83 -0.28 -4.12 -0.03
C CYS A 83 -0.01 -2.65 0.27
N PHE A 84 1.18 -2.17 -0.03
CA PHE A 84 1.53 -0.76 0.06
C PHE A 84 2.55 -0.38 -1.02
N LEU A 85 2.64 0.91 -1.34
CA LEU A 85 3.67 1.42 -2.23
C LEU A 85 4.99 1.55 -1.45
N ALA A 86 6.06 0.95 -1.99
CA ALA A 86 7.38 1.03 -1.39
C ALA A 86 7.83 2.51 -1.28
N PRO A 87 8.28 2.97 -0.10
CA PRO A 87 9.06 4.20 -0.02
C PRO A 87 10.42 4.00 -0.70
N GLU A 88 11.14 5.09 -0.97
CA GLU A 88 12.48 5.04 -1.57
C GLU A 88 13.45 4.16 -0.80
N THR A 89 13.36 4.18 0.53
CA THR A 89 14.13 3.29 1.41
C THR A 89 13.23 2.75 2.51
N MET A 90 13.38 1.46 2.84
CA MET A 90 12.75 0.86 4.00
C MET A 90 13.60 -0.28 4.57
N GLN A 91 13.41 -0.51 5.86
CA GLN A 91 13.90 -1.70 6.54
C GLN A 91 12.75 -2.31 7.33
N ILE A 92 12.61 -3.63 7.25
CA ILE A 92 11.59 -4.38 7.98
C ILE A 92 12.18 -5.67 8.52
N ASP A 93 11.91 -5.95 9.79
CA ASP A 93 12.27 -7.22 10.41
C ASP A 93 11.05 -8.17 10.30
N LEU A 94 11.24 -9.34 9.69
CA LEU A 94 10.22 -10.35 9.38
C LEU A 94 10.76 -11.74 9.69
N PRO A 95 9.95 -12.72 10.13
CA PRO A 95 10.43 -14.09 10.27
C PRO A 95 11.02 -14.66 8.97
N ALA A 96 12.09 -15.46 9.08
CA ALA A 96 12.59 -16.22 7.93
C ALA A 96 11.50 -17.18 7.42
N GLY A 97 11.39 -17.32 6.10
CA GLY A 97 10.29 -18.05 5.46
C GLY A 97 9.04 -17.20 5.17
N THR A 98 8.96 -15.95 5.66
CA THR A 98 7.84 -15.06 5.30
C THR A 98 7.86 -14.75 3.81
N ARG A 99 6.71 -14.93 3.14
CA ARG A 99 6.53 -14.51 1.74
C ARG A 99 6.48 -12.99 1.62
N LEU A 100 7.32 -12.42 0.77
CA LEU A 100 7.37 -11.01 0.41
C LEU A 100 7.38 -10.88 -1.12
N SER A 101 6.42 -10.16 -1.70
CA SER A 101 6.40 -9.92 -3.15
C SER A 101 6.70 -8.45 -3.46
N LEU A 102 7.49 -8.24 -4.50
CA LEU A 102 7.83 -6.94 -5.08
C LEU A 102 7.23 -6.87 -6.48
N PHE A 103 6.18 -6.07 -6.66
CA PHE A 103 5.46 -5.98 -7.93
C PHE A 103 5.57 -4.56 -8.53
N PRO A 104 6.29 -4.38 -9.65
CA PRO A 104 6.42 -3.07 -10.29
C PRO A 104 5.13 -2.71 -11.03
N MET A 105 4.62 -1.51 -10.79
CA MET A 105 3.47 -0.95 -11.51
C MET A 105 3.91 0.03 -12.61
N ALA A 106 5.18 0.41 -12.64
CA ALA A 106 5.89 1.10 -13.72
C ALA A 106 7.38 0.73 -13.66
N PRO A 107 8.19 1.03 -14.71
CA PRO A 107 9.62 0.77 -14.67
C PRO A 107 10.30 1.43 -13.46
N CYS A 108 11.08 0.65 -12.70
CA CYS A 108 11.89 1.12 -11.59
C CYS A 108 13.09 0.20 -11.36
N MET A 109 14.16 0.73 -10.77
CA MET A 109 15.28 -0.07 -10.28
C MET A 109 15.08 -0.36 -8.79
N ALA A 110 15.33 -1.59 -8.36
CA ALA A 110 15.25 -1.99 -6.96
C ALA A 110 16.52 -2.69 -6.50
N ASN A 111 16.86 -2.50 -5.23
CA ASN A 111 17.89 -3.24 -4.51
C ASN A 111 17.30 -3.73 -3.17
N ALA A 112 17.42 -5.02 -2.87
CA ALA A 112 16.92 -5.58 -1.63
C ALA A 112 17.82 -6.71 -1.10
N THR A 113 18.06 -6.67 0.21
CA THR A 113 18.83 -7.69 0.94
C THR A 113 17.96 -8.44 1.93
N GLY A 114 18.43 -9.59 2.41
CA GLY A 114 17.69 -10.44 3.36
C GLY A 114 16.51 -11.20 2.76
N LEU A 115 16.47 -11.26 1.43
CA LEU A 115 15.57 -12.10 0.65
C LEU A 115 16.30 -13.34 0.14
N ARG A 116 15.55 -14.40 -0.15
CA ARG A 116 16.06 -15.67 -0.66
C ARG A 116 16.52 -15.54 -2.11
N TRP A 117 15.75 -14.82 -2.92
CA TRP A 117 16.15 -14.43 -4.27
C TRP A 117 16.65 -12.97 -4.20
N PRO A 118 17.97 -12.73 -4.35
CA PRO A 118 18.53 -11.40 -4.22
C PRO A 118 18.00 -10.44 -5.28
N VAL A 119 17.83 -9.18 -4.90
CA VAL A 119 17.46 -8.09 -5.80
C VAL A 119 18.63 -7.11 -5.77
N ASN A 120 19.48 -7.11 -6.81
CA ASN A 120 20.68 -6.27 -6.87
C ASN A 120 20.61 -5.42 -8.13
N ASP A 121 20.34 -4.12 -7.97
CA ASP A 121 20.18 -3.14 -9.05
C ASP A 121 19.28 -3.67 -10.18
N LEU A 122 18.20 -4.33 -9.79
CA LEU A 122 17.32 -5.04 -10.70
C LEU A 122 16.36 -4.06 -11.36
N ASN A 123 16.40 -3.99 -12.69
CA ASN A 123 15.40 -3.27 -13.47
C ASN A 123 14.10 -4.07 -13.50
N MET A 124 13.07 -3.54 -12.85
CA MET A 124 11.76 -4.15 -12.73
C MET A 124 10.74 -3.38 -13.55
N ALA A 125 9.80 -4.08 -14.18
CA ALA A 125 8.73 -3.50 -14.97
C ALA A 125 7.50 -4.43 -14.97
N PRO A 126 6.26 -3.89 -15.06
CA PRO A 126 5.05 -4.72 -15.05
C PRO A 126 4.98 -5.74 -16.20
N ASP A 127 5.60 -5.44 -17.33
CA ASP A 127 5.74 -6.30 -18.52
C ASP A 127 7.11 -6.99 -18.61
N GLY A 128 7.92 -6.91 -17.56
CA GLY A 128 9.29 -7.41 -17.51
C GLY A 128 9.57 -8.25 -16.26
N VAL A 129 10.68 -7.95 -15.57
CA VAL A 129 11.07 -8.67 -14.37
C VAL A 129 10.23 -8.20 -13.18
N ILE A 130 9.64 -9.16 -12.48
CA ILE A 130 8.88 -8.97 -11.24
C ILE A 130 9.44 -9.87 -10.13
N GLY A 131 9.29 -9.45 -8.88
CA GLY A 131 9.82 -10.14 -7.69
C GLY A 131 8.71 -10.78 -6.87
N THR A 132 7.78 -11.48 -7.52
CA THR A 132 6.62 -12.09 -6.86
C THR A 132 7.00 -13.34 -6.07
N SER A 133 6.34 -13.54 -4.92
CA SER A 133 6.54 -14.70 -4.04
C SER A 133 7.99 -14.93 -3.59
N ASN A 134 8.75 -13.85 -3.37
CA ASN A 134 10.05 -13.94 -2.72
C ASN A 134 9.88 -14.35 -1.24
N GLU A 135 10.97 -14.72 -0.59
CA GLU A 135 10.96 -15.26 0.77
C GLU A 135 12.03 -14.56 1.61
N VAL A 136 11.70 -14.20 2.85
CA VAL A 136 12.68 -13.63 3.79
C VAL A 136 13.67 -14.72 4.22
N SER A 137 14.97 -14.43 4.13
CA SER A 137 16.04 -15.40 4.43
C SER A 137 16.76 -15.12 5.75
N THR A 138 17.05 -13.86 6.08
CA THR A 138 17.93 -13.50 7.22
C THR A 138 17.19 -12.87 8.41
N GLY A 139 15.88 -12.68 8.30
CA GLY A 139 15.07 -12.03 9.34
C GLY A 139 14.97 -10.52 9.22
N ARG A 140 15.88 -9.88 8.47
CA ARG A 140 15.91 -8.44 8.22
C ARG A 140 15.97 -8.17 6.72
N VAL A 141 14.97 -7.46 6.20
CA VAL A 141 14.93 -7.03 4.81
C VAL A 141 15.23 -5.55 4.72
N THR A 142 16.14 -5.17 3.82
CA THR A 142 16.29 -3.79 3.36
C THR A 142 15.79 -3.70 1.93
N LEU A 143 15.16 -2.58 1.58
CA LEU A 143 14.71 -2.30 0.22
C LEU A 143 15.05 -0.85 -0.11
N GLN A 144 15.59 -0.65 -1.30
CA GLN A 144 15.79 0.64 -1.94
C GLN A 144 15.16 0.60 -3.32
N VAL A 145 14.44 1.66 -3.69
CA VAL A 145 13.84 1.80 -5.02
C VAL A 145 14.20 3.16 -5.60
N SER A 146 14.50 3.20 -6.89
CA SER A 146 14.82 4.45 -7.59
C SER A 146 13.60 5.39 -7.68
N GLU A 147 12.41 4.80 -7.75
CA GLU A 147 11.14 5.49 -7.92
C GLU A 147 10.05 4.75 -7.14
N ARG A 148 9.11 5.51 -6.53
CA ARG A 148 7.97 4.95 -5.78
C ARG A 148 6.91 4.40 -6.75
N LYS A 149 7.25 3.28 -7.41
CA LYS A 149 6.42 2.58 -8.41
C LYS A 149 6.34 1.07 -8.13
N LEU A 150 6.89 0.62 -7.02
CA LEU A 150 6.94 -0.77 -6.61
C LEU A 150 5.93 -1.02 -5.49
N LEU A 151 5.03 -1.97 -5.68
CA LEU A 151 4.16 -2.47 -4.61
C LEU A 151 4.89 -3.54 -3.80
N VAL A 152 4.72 -3.50 -2.49
CA VAL A 152 5.16 -4.56 -1.57
C VAL A 152 3.93 -5.28 -1.06
N ILE A 153 3.91 -6.61 -1.20
CA ILE A 153 2.77 -7.45 -0.81
C ILE A 153 3.26 -8.51 0.17
N LEU A 154 2.59 -8.59 1.33
CA LEU A 154 2.91 -9.47 2.45
C LEU A 154 1.63 -10.05 3.03
N SER A 155 1.73 -11.15 3.80
CA SER A 155 0.59 -11.60 4.59
C SER A 155 0.19 -10.54 5.62
N ARG A 156 -1.12 -10.35 5.79
CA ARG A 156 -1.69 -9.35 6.70
C ARG A 156 -1.24 -9.51 8.16
N VAL A 157 -0.81 -10.71 8.56
CA VAL A 157 -0.33 -11.00 9.92
C VAL A 157 0.90 -10.17 10.29
N HIS A 158 1.60 -9.61 9.30
CA HIS A 158 2.78 -8.76 9.50
C HIS A 158 2.46 -7.25 9.49
N LEU A 159 1.18 -6.88 9.63
CA LEU A 159 0.76 -5.46 9.62
C LEU A 159 1.55 -4.59 10.60
N GLU A 160 1.76 -5.05 11.84
CA GLU A 160 2.51 -4.27 12.84
C GLU A 160 3.94 -3.98 12.39
N ALA A 161 4.66 -4.97 11.85
CA ALA A 161 6.01 -4.80 11.33
C ALA A 161 6.05 -3.80 10.16
N VAL A 162 5.03 -3.83 9.30
CA VAL A 162 4.91 -2.88 8.18
C VAL A 162 4.65 -1.46 8.67
N ILE A 163 3.78 -1.29 9.66
CA ILE A 163 3.51 0.02 10.27
C ILE A 163 4.80 0.61 10.84
N GLU A 164 5.59 -0.17 11.58
CA GLU A 164 6.84 0.30 12.17
C GLU A 164 7.91 0.61 11.11
N ALA A 165 8.03 -0.23 10.08
CA ALA A 165 8.92 0.04 8.93
C ALA A 165 8.56 1.34 8.21
N LEU A 166 7.26 1.56 7.96
CA LEU A 166 6.76 2.77 7.32
C LEU A 166 6.80 3.99 8.24
N LYS A 167 6.90 3.85 9.57
CA LYS A 167 7.22 5.00 10.44
C LYS A 167 8.71 5.29 10.44
N GLY A 168 9.57 4.28 10.46
CA GLY A 168 11.03 4.44 10.44
C GLY A 168 11.51 5.20 9.20
N ALA A 169 10.91 4.93 8.04
CA ALA A 169 11.19 5.63 6.80
C ALA A 169 10.77 7.12 6.79
N MET A 170 10.11 7.66 7.84
CA MET A 170 9.77 9.10 7.92
C MET A 170 10.98 9.94 8.34
N ASN A 171 11.98 9.31 8.96
CA ASN A 171 13.08 10.00 9.63
C ASN A 171 14.38 10.01 8.79
N GLY A 172 14.30 9.59 7.52
CA GLY A 172 15.41 9.49 6.57
C GLY A 172 15.30 10.51 5.45
#